data_AF-A0A3B0J107-F1
#
_entry.id   AF-A0A3B0J107-F1
#
_cell.length_a   1.000
_cell.length_b   1.000
_cell.length_c   1.000
_cell.angle_alpha   90.00
_cell.angle_beta   90.00
_cell.angle_gamma   90.00
#
_symmetry.space_group_name_H-M   'P 1'
#
loop_
_entity.id
_entity.type
_entity.pdbx_description
1 polymer ?
#
loop_
_entity_poly.entity_id
_entity_poly.type
_entity_poly.pdbx_seq_one_letter_code
_entity_poly.pdbx_strand_id
1 'polypeptide(L)'
;MEWYLNWLNKNERKAGEEKPLGIILCAAKDQEDIEYLELEGSNIHVARYLTQLPSKEILEKELRKAISIAREKHASIKSEP
;
A
#
# COMPACT_ATOMS: atom_id res chain seq x y z
N MET A 1 -2.83 -4.61 -15.24
CA MET A 1 -3.62 -4.55 -13.99
C MET A 1 -4.15 -3.16 -13.69
N GLU A 2 -3.43 -2.10 -14.04
CA GLU A 2 -3.85 -0.70 -13.87
C GLU A 2 -5.19 -0.34 -14.53
N TRP A 3 -5.57 -1.04 -15.62
CA TRP A 3 -6.88 -0.89 -16.25
C TRP A 3 -8.06 -1.08 -15.27
N TYR A 4 -7.96 -2.02 -14.32
CA TYR A 4 -9.01 -2.25 -13.32
C TYR A 4 -9.13 -1.07 -12.36
N LEU A 5 -8.01 -0.51 -11.90
CA LEU A 5 -8.02 0.68 -11.06
C LEU A 5 -8.55 1.90 -11.81
N ASN A 6 -8.19 2.06 -13.08
CA ASN A 6 -8.70 3.14 -13.93
C ASN A 6 -10.21 3.00 -14.17
N TRP A 7 -10.69 1.78 -14.38
CA TRP A 7 -12.12 1.50 -14.52
C TRP A 7 -12.86 1.81 -13.22
N LEU A 8 -12.37 1.36 -12.06
CA LEU A 8 -12.95 1.67 -10.75
C LEU A 8 -12.97 3.18 -10.48
N ASN A 9 -11.86 3.87 -10.76
CA ASN A 9 -11.76 5.31 -10.58
C ASN A 9 -12.77 6.09 -11.46
N LYS A 10 -13.10 5.57 -12.65
CA LYS A 10 -14.04 6.21 -13.57
C LYS A 10 -15.50 5.87 -13.28
N ASN A 11 -15.80 4.64 -12.86
CA ASN A 11 -17.17 4.12 -12.83
C ASN A 11 -17.73 3.92 -11.41
N GLU A 12 -16.89 3.62 -10.41
CA GLU A 12 -17.33 3.20 -9.08
C GLU A 12 -16.92 4.17 -7.95
N ARG A 13 -16.04 5.13 -8.24
CA ARG A 13 -15.55 6.10 -7.25
C ARG A 13 -16.67 7.06 -6.82
N LYS A 14 -16.92 7.14 -5.52
CA LYS A 14 -17.94 8.03 -4.93
C LYS A 14 -17.37 9.41 -4.59
N ALA A 15 -18.28 10.37 -4.40
CA ALA A 15 -17.91 11.71 -3.96
C ALA A 15 -17.25 11.66 -2.58
N GLY A 16 -16.05 12.24 -2.46
CA GLY A 16 -15.26 12.23 -1.24
C GLY A 16 -14.31 11.03 -1.08
N GLU A 17 -14.34 10.06 -1.99
CA GLU A 17 -13.33 8.99 -2.02
C GLU A 17 -12.09 9.43 -2.77
N GLU A 18 -10.92 8.95 -2.33
CA GLU A 18 -9.65 9.13 -3.05
C GLU A 18 -9.52 8.18 -4.24
N LYS A 19 -8.45 8.32 -5.02
CA LYS A 19 -8.15 7.38 -6.11
C LYS A 19 -8.01 5.94 -5.54
N PRO A 20 -8.49 4.92 -6.25
CA PRO A 20 -8.41 3.54 -5.79
C PRO A 20 -6.97 3.06 -5.72
N LEU A 21 -6.71 2.22 -4.70
CA LEU A 21 -5.41 1.59 -4.44
C LEU A 21 -5.50 0.10 -4.75
N GLY A 22 -4.52 -0.42 -5.48
CA GLY A 22 -4.33 -1.86 -5.70
C GLY A 22 -3.31 -2.41 -4.73
N ILE A 23 -3.60 -3.55 -4.10
CA ILE A 23 -2.63 -4.30 -3.29
C ILE A 23 -2.59 -5.73 -3.82
N ILE A 24 -1.40 -6.18 -4.23
CA ILE A 24 -1.13 -7.54 -4.69
C ILE A 24 -0.37 -8.27 -3.58
N LEU A 25 -0.88 -9.43 -3.17
CA LEU A 25 -0.25 -10.26 -2.14
C LEU A 25 0.36 -11.51 -2.75
N CYS A 26 1.68 -11.61 -2.76
CA CYS A 26 2.44 -12.70 -3.36
C CYS A 26 2.78 -13.79 -2.33
N ALA A 27 2.50 -15.06 -2.64
CA ALA A 27 2.81 -16.19 -1.76
C ALA A 27 4.29 -16.63 -1.78
N ALA A 28 5.08 -16.16 -2.75
CA ALA A 28 6.45 -16.61 -3.00
C ALA A 28 7.53 -15.69 -2.37
N LYS A 29 8.76 -16.21 -2.35
CA LYS A 29 9.75 -16.11 -1.26
C LYS A 29 10.75 -14.96 -1.39
N ASP A 30 10.91 -14.36 -2.55
CA ASP A 30 12.06 -13.49 -2.82
C ASP A 30 11.68 -12.01 -2.88
N GLN A 31 12.39 -11.21 -2.09
CA GLN A 31 12.13 -9.78 -1.93
C GLN A 31 12.54 -8.99 -3.19
N GLU A 32 13.53 -9.49 -3.93
CA GLU A 32 13.93 -8.96 -5.23
C GLU A 32 12.77 -9.00 -6.24
N ASP A 33 12.04 -10.12 -6.34
CA ASP A 33 10.90 -10.24 -7.25
C ASP A 33 9.75 -9.30 -6.88
N ILE A 34 9.58 -8.99 -5.59
CA ILE A 34 8.58 -8.01 -5.14
C ILE A 34 8.96 -6.61 -5.59
N GLU A 35 10.23 -6.22 -5.47
CA GLU A 35 10.73 -4.92 -5.92
C GLU A 35 10.56 -4.76 -7.44
N TYR A 36 10.83 -5.81 -8.22
CA TYR A 36 10.63 -5.78 -9.68
C TYR A 36 9.15 -5.76 -10.11
N LEU A 37 8.25 -6.32 -9.29
CA LEU A 37 6.81 -6.32 -9.55
C LEU A 37 6.12 -5.04 -9.07
N GLU A 38 6.76 -4.25 -8.22
CA GLU A 38 6.26 -2.94 -7.84
C GLU A 38 6.25 -2.04 -9.08
N LEU A 39 5.05 -1.67 -9.50
CA LEU A 39 4.83 -0.91 -10.71
C LEU A 39 5.13 0.55 -10.40
N GLU A 40 6.38 0.96 -10.62
CA GLU A 40 6.86 2.35 -10.45
C GLU A 40 5.88 3.34 -11.11
N GLY A 41 5.35 4.27 -10.32
CA GLY A 41 4.42 5.31 -10.77
C GLY A 41 2.93 4.91 -10.80
N SER A 42 2.57 3.67 -10.47
CA SER A 42 1.17 3.23 -10.38
C SER A 42 0.64 3.22 -8.93
N ASN A 43 -0.69 3.24 -8.75
CA ASN A 43 -1.33 3.04 -7.44
C ASN A 43 -1.40 1.55 -7.03
N ILE A 44 -0.46 0.71 -7.48
CA ILE A 44 -0.43 -0.72 -7.17
C ILE A 44 0.78 -1.01 -6.30
N HIS A 45 0.53 -1.54 -5.11
CA HIS A 45 1.56 -2.01 -4.19
C HIS A 45 1.62 -3.53 -4.17
N VAL A 46 2.82 -4.07 -4.13
CA VAL A 46 3.05 -5.52 -4.05
C VAL A 46 3.65 -5.83 -2.69
N ALA A 47 3.08 -6.82 -1.99
CA ALA A 47 3.56 -7.24 -0.68
C ALA A 47 3.53 -8.76 -0.56
N ARG A 48 4.28 -9.29 0.41
CA ARG A 48 4.25 -10.71 0.72
C ARG A 48 2.95 -11.07 1.42
N TYR A 49 2.34 -12.18 1.00
CA TYR A 49 1.22 -12.80 1.70
C TYR A 49 1.72 -13.52 2.95
N LEU A 50 1.25 -13.08 4.12
CA LEU A 50 1.52 -13.74 5.39
C LEU A 50 0.48 -14.84 5.61
N THR A 51 0.89 -16.10 5.53
CA THR A 51 0.01 -17.26 5.78
C THR A 51 -0.36 -17.42 7.24
N GLN A 52 0.41 -16.82 8.14
CA GLN A 52 0.17 -16.79 9.58
C GLN A 52 0.41 -15.38 10.10
N LEU A 53 -0.41 -14.98 11.07
CA LEU A 53 -0.22 -13.70 11.74
C LEU A 53 1.09 -13.76 12.56
N PRO A 54 1.97 -12.75 12.47
CA PRO A 54 3.13 -12.68 13.34
C PRO A 54 2.71 -12.56 14.80
N SER A 55 3.63 -12.83 15.72
CA SER A 55 3.40 -12.61 17.15
C SER A 55 2.89 -11.19 17.43
N LYS A 56 2.08 -11.05 18.48
CA LYS A 56 1.44 -9.78 18.85
C LYS A 56 2.47 -8.67 19.05
N GLU A 57 3.59 -9.01 19.67
CA GLU A 57 4.68 -8.09 19.98
C GLU A 57 5.31 -7.50 18.71
N ILE A 58 5.52 -8.33 17.67
CA ILE A 58 6.05 -7.90 16.38
C ILE A 58 5.02 -7.03 15.66
N LEU A 59 3.76 -7.46 15.61
CA LEU A 59 2.70 -6.72 14.92
C LEU A 59 2.51 -5.33 15.53
N GLU A 60 2.47 -5.24 16.85
CA GLU A 60 2.31 -3.97 17.57
C GLU A 60 3.48 -3.02 17.30
N LYS A 61 4.71 -3.54 17.29
CA LYS A 61 5.90 -2.76 16.97
C LYS A 61 5.87 -2.19 15.55
N GLU A 62 5.61 -3.04 14.55
CA GLU A 62 5.60 -2.61 13.14
C GLU A 62 4.43 -1.66 12.85
N LEU A 63 3.27 -1.87 13.47
CA LEU A 63 2.13 -0.96 13.34
C LEU A 63 2.44 0.43 13.92
N ARG A 64 3.04 0.51 15.11
CA ARG A 64 3.45 1.79 15.70
C ARG A 64 4.45 2.52 14.82
N LYS A 65 5.42 1.78 14.26
CA LYS A 65 6.39 2.32 13.31
C LYS A 65 5.70 2.87 12.05
N ALA A 66 4.78 2.11 11.46
CA ALA A 66 4.01 2.55 10.29
C ALA A 66 3.20 3.83 10.57
N ILE A 67 2.58 3.93 11.75
CA ILE A 67 1.84 5.11 12.18
C ILE A 67 2.76 6.33 12.33
N SER A 68 3.97 6.16 12.89
CA SER A 68 4.95 7.27 13.00
C SER A 68 5.31 7.81 11.62
N ILE A 69 5.68 6.91 10.69
CA ILE A 69 6.05 7.27 9.32
C ILE A 69 4.89 7.97 8.62
N ALA A 70 3.66 7.46 8.76
CA ALA A 70 2.49 8.07 8.14
C ALA A 70 2.22 9.48 8.68
N ARG A 71 2.39 9.71 9.99
CA ARG A 71 2.25 11.03 10.62
C ARG A 71 3.31 12.01 10.13
N GLU A 72 4.56 11.57 10.05
CA GLU A 72 5.68 12.38 9.54
C GLU A 72 5.41 12.80 8.08
N LYS A 73 5.05 11.85 7.21
CA LYS A 73 4.70 12.13 5.80
C LYS A 73 3.51 13.07 5.67
N HIS A 74 2.47 12.87 6.47
CA HIS A 74 1.29 13.74 6.43
C HIS A 74 1.58 15.15 6.97
N ALA A 75 2.46 15.28 7.96
CA ALA A 75 2.92 16.58 8.45
C ALA A 75 3.75 17.32 7.39
N SER A 76 4.61 16.63 6.63
CA SER A 76 5.38 17.25 5.54
C SER A 76 4.50 17.66 4.34
N ILE A 77 3.45 16.90 4.03
CA ILE A 77 2.50 17.25 2.95
C ILE A 77 1.70 18.52 3.31
N LYS A 78 1.42 18.77 4.60
CA LYS A 78 0.75 19.99 5.06
C LYS A 78 1.64 21.24 5.09
N SER A 79 2.94 21.09 4.87
CA SER A 79 3.91 22.22 4.88
C SER A 79 4.28 22.76 3.50
N GLU A 80 3.79 22.17 2.41
CA GLU A 80 3.88 22.77 1.07
C GLU A 80 2.58 23.55 0.77
N PRO A 81 2.68 24.81 0.29
CA PRO A 81 1.55 25.72 0.09
C PRO A 81 0.63 25.36 -1.08
#